data_AF-A0A2Z4K350-F1
#
_entry.id   AF-A0A2Z4K350-F1
#
_cell.length_a   1.000
_cell.length_b   1.000
_cell.length_c   1.000
_cell.angle_alpha   90.00
_cell.angle_beta   90.00
_cell.angle_gamma   90.00
#
_symmetry.space_group_name_H-M   'P 1'
#
loop_
_entity.id
_entity.type
_entity.pdbx_description
1 polymer ?
#
loop_
_entity_poly.entity_id
_entity_poly.type
_entity_poly.pdbx_seq_one_letter_code
_entity_poly.pdbx_strand_id
1 'polypeptide(L)'
;MSRHSIRQAKRDDLAFPIRVKIRVPAEGLGPQLDSMHQWLNEHVGAMDHACHSQPGFACSTAAFYFRNLETAIAFVQEFPSAELADGLASPAYRT
;
A
#
# COMPACT_ATOMS: atom_id res chain seq x y z
N MET A 1 16.68 -12.16 -9.69
CA MET A 1 15.61 -11.17 -9.99
C MET A 1 15.63 -9.94 -9.05
N SER A 2 16.78 -9.40 -8.60
CA SER A 2 16.76 -8.45 -7.44
C SER A 2 17.06 -6.98 -7.72
N ARG A 3 17.65 -6.61 -8.87
CA ARG A 3 18.10 -5.21 -9.10
C ARG A 3 17.06 -4.32 -9.80
N HIS A 4 16.14 -4.92 -10.56
CA HIS A 4 15.16 -4.18 -11.34
C HIS A 4 13.95 -3.75 -10.50
N SER A 5 13.49 -4.60 -9.58
CA SER A 5 12.37 -4.31 -8.67
C SER A 5 12.65 -3.11 -7.76
N ILE A 6 13.87 -2.99 -7.18
CA ILE A 6 14.25 -1.83 -6.37
C ILE A 6 14.26 -0.54 -7.20
N ARG A 7 14.71 -0.60 -8.47
CA ARG A 7 14.65 0.56 -9.38
C ARG A 7 13.23 0.93 -9.75
N GLN A 8 12.34 -0.04 -9.94
CA GLN A 8 10.94 0.22 -10.25
C GLN A 8 10.22 0.86 -9.06
N ALA A 9 10.37 0.31 -7.86
CA ALA A 9 9.80 0.89 -6.64
C ALA A 9 10.21 2.35 -6.46
N LYS A 10 11.49 2.69 -6.68
CA LYS A 10 11.98 4.08 -6.59
C LYS A 10 11.43 5.01 -7.69
N ARG A 11 11.12 4.48 -8.88
CA ARG A 11 10.49 5.28 -9.95
C ARG A 11 9.03 5.55 -9.65
N ASP A 12 8.32 4.55 -9.15
CA ASP A 12 6.92 4.68 -8.74
C ASP A 12 6.80 5.64 -7.55
N ASP A 13 7.75 5.58 -6.61
CA ASP A 13 7.89 6.52 -5.50
C ASP A 13 7.92 8.00 -5.93
N LEU A 14 8.55 8.27 -7.08
CA LEU A 14 8.68 9.60 -7.66
C LEU A 14 7.49 9.96 -8.55
N ALA A 15 6.85 8.97 -9.19
CA ALA A 15 5.73 9.18 -10.10
C ALA A 15 4.38 9.35 -9.36
N PHE A 16 4.24 8.74 -8.20
CA PHE A 16 3.01 8.72 -7.42
C PHE A 16 3.25 9.38 -6.06
N PRO A 17 2.80 10.64 -5.89
CA PRO A 17 3.11 11.43 -4.70
C PRO A 17 2.42 10.92 -3.42
N ILE A 18 1.35 10.12 -3.57
CA ILE A 18 0.51 9.70 -2.44
C ILE A 18 0.68 8.20 -2.23
N ARG A 19 0.90 7.80 -0.98
CA ARG A 19 1.14 6.41 -0.59
C ARG A 19 0.28 6.05 0.60
N VAL A 20 -0.49 4.98 0.46
CA VAL A 20 -1.22 4.35 1.56
C VAL A 20 -0.49 3.05 1.90
N LYS A 21 -0.05 2.94 3.14
CA LYS A 21 0.63 1.75 3.66
C LYS A 21 -0.34 0.97 4.53
N ILE A 22 -0.60 -0.28 4.17
CA ILE A 22 -1.47 -1.19 4.91
C ILE A 22 -0.63 -2.26 5.57
N ARG A 23 -0.91 -2.54 6.84
CA ARG A 23 -0.29 -3.62 7.59
C ARG A 23 -0.74 -4.96 7.01
N VAL A 24 0.23 -5.83 6.75
CA VAL A 24 -0.03 -7.23 6.42
C VAL A 24 -0.02 -8.02 7.73
N PRO A 25 -1.12 -8.70 8.10
CA PRO A 25 -1.16 -9.58 9.26
C PRO A 25 -0.15 -10.73 9.14
N ALA A 26 0.14 -11.41 10.25
CA ALA A 26 1.10 -12.53 10.26
C ALA A 26 0.60 -13.72 9.41
N GLU A 27 -0.71 -13.91 9.38
CA GLU A 27 -1.46 -14.84 8.54
C GLU A 27 -1.53 -14.44 7.05
N GLY A 28 -1.05 -13.23 6.71
CA GLY A 28 -1.13 -12.66 5.38
C GLY A 28 -2.45 -11.93 5.11
N LEU A 29 -2.50 -11.14 4.03
CA LEU A 29 -3.73 -10.46 3.59
C LEU A 29 -4.67 -11.38 2.79
N GLY A 30 -4.14 -12.43 2.15
CA GLY A 30 -4.92 -13.42 1.41
C GLY A 30 -5.97 -12.79 0.47
N PRO A 31 -7.25 -13.22 0.53
CA PRO A 31 -8.32 -12.70 -0.34
C PRO A 31 -8.53 -11.19 -0.28
N GLN A 32 -8.19 -10.55 0.85
CA GLN A 32 -8.32 -9.10 1.00
C GLN A 32 -7.36 -8.35 0.07
N LEU A 33 -6.15 -8.89 -0.16
CA LEU A 33 -5.21 -8.33 -1.12
C LEU A 33 -5.73 -8.44 -2.55
N ASP A 34 -6.35 -9.57 -2.89
CA ASP A 34 -6.96 -9.79 -4.21
C ASP A 34 -8.11 -8.81 -4.45
N SER A 35 -8.98 -8.58 -3.43
CA SER A 35 -10.04 -7.57 -3.50
C SER A 35 -9.49 -6.16 -3.66
N MET A 36 -8.40 -5.81 -2.97
CA MET A 36 -7.73 -4.51 -3.13
C MET A 36 -7.18 -4.32 -4.55
N HIS A 37 -6.51 -5.34 -5.10
CA HIS A 37 -6.03 -5.31 -6.48
C HIS A 37 -7.16 -5.22 -7.50
N GLN A 38 -8.25 -5.95 -7.29
CA GLN A 38 -9.42 -5.88 -8.15
C GLN A 38 -10.04 -4.49 -8.14
N TRP A 39 -10.28 -3.92 -6.95
CA TRP A 39 -10.84 -2.58 -6.82
C TRP A 39 -9.98 -1.53 -7.53
N LEU A 40 -8.65 -1.62 -7.39
CA LEU A 40 -7.70 -0.72 -8.07
C LEU A 40 -7.78 -0.84 -9.59
N ASN A 41 -7.94 -2.04 -10.13
CA ASN A 41 -8.11 -2.25 -11.55
C ASN A 41 -9.43 -1.67 -12.07
N GLU A 42 -10.51 -1.79 -11.29
CA GLU A 42 -11.85 -1.33 -11.68
C GLU A 42 -12.02 0.20 -11.56
N HIS A 43 -11.46 0.82 -10.52
CA HIS A 43 -11.75 2.22 -10.18
C HIS A 43 -10.63 3.20 -10.56
N VAL A 44 -9.39 2.72 -10.67
CA VAL A 44 -8.21 3.56 -10.93
C VAL A 44 -7.62 3.28 -12.30
N GLY A 45 -7.66 2.01 -12.72
CA GLY A 45 -7.06 1.53 -13.95
C GLY A 45 -5.60 1.10 -13.75
N ALA A 46 -5.18 0.10 -14.53
CA ALA A 46 -3.90 -0.62 -14.37
C ALA A 46 -2.63 0.25 -14.52
N MET A 47 -2.74 1.48 -15.04
CA MET A 47 -1.60 2.39 -15.26
C MET A 47 -1.52 3.55 -14.24
N ASP A 48 -2.52 3.69 -13.38
CA ASP A 48 -2.67 4.83 -12.46
C ASP A 48 -2.37 4.51 -11.00
N HIS A 49 -1.95 3.27 -10.72
CA HIS A 49 -1.53 2.83 -9.40
C HIS A 49 -0.29 1.92 -9.49
N ALA A 50 0.46 1.86 -8.40
CA ALA A 50 1.49 0.84 -8.19
C ALA A 50 1.28 0.18 -6.83
N CYS A 51 1.57 -1.12 -6.74
CA CYS A 51 1.53 -1.87 -5.49
C CYS A 51 2.89 -2.54 -5.27
N HIS A 52 3.50 -2.31 -4.12
CA HIS A 52 4.75 -2.95 -3.73
C HIS A 52 4.65 -3.51 -2.32
N SER A 53 5.11 -4.73 -2.12
CA SER A 53 5.39 -5.24 -0.78
C SER A 53 6.65 -4.56 -0.26
N GLN A 54 6.57 -3.96 0.93
CA GLN A 54 7.70 -3.33 1.59
C GLN A 54 7.82 -3.86 3.03
N PRO A 55 9.03 -4.07 3.54
CA PRO A 55 9.23 -4.26 4.97
C PRO A 55 8.86 -2.96 5.70
N GLY A 56 7.90 -3.04 6.62
CA GLY A 56 7.52 -1.96 7.52
C GLY A 56 8.37 -1.96 8.79
N PHE A 57 8.21 -0.92 9.61
CA PHE A 57 8.98 -0.71 10.83
C PHE A 57 8.84 -1.83 11.88
N ALA A 58 7.73 -2.58 11.85
CA ALA A 58 7.47 -3.70 12.76
C ALA A 58 6.65 -4.85 12.13
N CYS A 59 6.32 -4.78 10.84
CA CYS A 59 5.46 -5.75 10.15
C CYS A 59 5.73 -5.76 8.64
N SER A 60 5.28 -6.79 7.95
CA SER A 60 5.14 -6.76 6.49
C SER A 60 4.10 -5.70 6.11
N THR A 61 4.36 -4.91 5.08
CA THR A 61 3.48 -3.81 4.66
C THR A 61 3.20 -3.90 3.16
N ALA A 62 1.95 -3.69 2.77
CA ALA A 62 1.56 -3.45 1.38
C ALA A 62 1.50 -1.93 1.16
N ALA A 63 2.32 -1.41 0.25
CA ALA A 63 2.34 0.00 -0.10
C ALA A 63 1.62 0.21 -1.44
N PHE A 64 0.51 0.94 -1.39
CA PHE A 64 -0.29 1.34 -2.53
C PHE A 64 0.01 2.79 -2.89
N TYR A 65 0.35 3.02 -4.15
CA TYR A 65 0.78 4.30 -4.68
C TYR A 65 -0.31 4.88 -5.57
N PHE A 66 -0.66 6.15 -5.36
CA PHE A 66 -1.74 6.87 -6.03
C PHE A 66 -1.24 8.19 -6.61
N ARG A 67 -1.80 8.61 -7.76
CA ARG A 67 -1.52 9.91 -8.36
C ARG A 67 -2.22 11.07 -7.65
N ASN A 68 -3.44 10.84 -7.18
CA ASN A 68 -4.33 11.86 -6.62
C ASN A 68 -4.86 11.45 -5.25
N LEU A 69 -5.30 12.44 -4.47
CA LEU A 69 -5.77 12.25 -3.09
C LEU A 69 -7.16 11.61 -3.02
N GLU A 70 -8.02 11.95 -3.98
CA GLU A 70 -9.40 11.47 -4.03
C GLU A 70 -9.46 9.95 -4.12
N THR A 71 -8.66 9.35 -4.99
CA THR A 71 -8.54 7.89 -5.13
C THR A 71 -7.98 7.24 -3.87
N ALA A 72 -6.99 7.87 -3.21
CA ALA A 72 -6.45 7.34 -1.96
C ALA A 72 -7.49 7.35 -0.84
N ILE A 73 -8.32 8.40 -0.75
CA ILE A 73 -9.42 8.48 0.20
C ILE A 73 -10.47 7.41 -0.11
N ALA A 74 -10.90 7.29 -1.37
CA ALA A 74 -11.87 6.29 -1.79
C ALA A 74 -11.40 4.86 -1.46
N PHE A 75 -10.11 4.58 -1.67
CA PHE A 75 -9.51 3.30 -1.32
C PHE A 75 -9.58 2.99 0.18
N VAL A 76 -9.22 3.96 1.04
CA VAL A 76 -9.30 3.77 2.51
C VAL A 76 -10.74 3.61 2.99
N GLN A 77 -11.69 4.29 2.34
CA GLN A 77 -13.12 4.18 2.64
C GLN A 77 -13.71 2.82 2.23
N GLU A 78 -13.26 2.26 1.11
CA GLU A 78 -13.70 0.93 0.64
C GLU A 78 -13.19 -0.20 1.55
N PHE A 79 -11.98 -0.05 2.10
CA PHE A 79 -11.34 -1.05 2.95
C PHE A 79 -11.20 -0.58 4.40
N PRO A 80 -12.29 -0.33 5.15
CA PRO A 80 -12.22 0.19 6.52
C PRO A 80 -11.62 -0.82 7.52
N SER A 81 -11.61 -2.11 7.16
CA SER A 81 -10.97 -3.16 7.95
C SER A 81 -9.45 -3.22 7.77
N ALA A 82 -8.89 -2.49 6.80
CA ALA A 82 -7.46 -2.46 6.56
C ALA A 82 -6.76 -1.59 7.60
N GLU A 83 -5.87 -2.19 8.39
CA GLU A 83 -5.09 -1.44 9.37
C GLU A 83 -3.96 -0.66 8.68
N LEU A 84 -3.88 0.64 8.91
CA LEU A 84 -2.79 1.47 8.37
C LEU A 84 -1.48 1.11 9.06
N ALA A 85 -0.42 0.92 8.28
CA ALA A 85 0.94 0.75 8.78
C ALA A 85 1.60 2.10 9.10
N ASP A 86 0.90 2.95 9.85
CA ASP A 86 1.35 4.29 10.27
C ASP A 86 2.32 4.25 11.46
N GLY A 87 2.48 3.09 12.09
CA GLY A 87 3.38 2.88 13.22
C GLY A 87 2.88 3.49 14.53
N LEU A 88 1.69 4.09 14.57
CA LEU A 88 1.10 4.69 15.78
C LEU A 88 0.79 3.65 16.85
N ALA A 89 0.50 2.42 16.43
CA ALA A 89 0.32 1.26 17.30
C ALA A 89 1.66 0.71 17.86
N SER A 90 2.80 1.12 17.30
CA SER A 90 4.11 0.66 17.75
C SER A 90 4.54 1.37 19.04
N PRO A 91 5.00 0.64 20.07
CA PRO A 91 5.55 1.25 21.29
C PRO A 91 6.71 2.22 21.02
N ALA A 92 7.45 2.02 19.92
CA ALA A 92 8.57 2.85 19.52
C ALA A 92 8.18 4.25 19.00
N TYR A 93 6.90 4.50 18.70
CA TYR A 93 6.44 5.82 18.25
C TYR A 93 6.12 6.75 19.44
N ARG A 94 5.75 6.20 20.62
CA ARG A 94 5.30 6.98 21.79
C ARG A 94 6.42 7.64 22.62
N THR A 95 7.60 7.84 22.04
CA THR A 95 8.75 8.45 22.74
C THR A 95 8.53 9.93 23.04
#